data_AF-C6LG87-F1
#
_entry.id   AF-C6LG87-F1
#
_cell.length_a   1.000
_cell.length_b   1.000
_cell.length_c   1.000
_cell.angle_alpha   90.00
_cell.angle_beta   90.00
_cell.angle_gamma   90.00
#
_symmetry.space_group_name_H-M   'P 1'
#
loop_
_entity.id
_entity.type
_entity.pdbx_description
1 polymer ?
#
loop_
_entity_poly.entity_id
_entity_poly.type
_entity_poly.pdbx_seq_one_letter_code
_entity_poly.pdbx_strand_id
1 'polypeptide(L)'
;MKKYNLSKIMKMAWEMKKSYSCRALSFAQCLKRAWDMAKTEYQNSLVPDKFTDGMTITVDGMTRTLSRWTKGGYDRIYINGGSRRGDGFVDLKSRRMFLRGELTYQIKMAEKILAMTF
;
A
#
# COMPACT_ATOMS: atom_id res chain seq x y z
N MET A 1 -12.80 -14.47 9.88
CA MET A 1 -11.55 -14.07 10.58
C MET A 1 -11.82 -12.81 11.40
N LYS A 2 -11.19 -12.66 12.57
CA LYS A 2 -11.28 -11.39 13.33
C LYS A 2 -10.60 -10.29 12.54
N LYS A 3 -11.23 -9.11 12.47
CA LYS A 3 -10.74 -7.92 11.75
C LYS A 3 -9.32 -7.51 12.18
N TYR A 4 -8.99 -7.71 13.46
CA TYR A 4 -7.70 -7.37 14.04
C TYR A 4 -7.18 -8.50 14.93
N ASN A 5 -5.87 -8.70 14.95
CA ASN A 5 -5.17 -9.61 15.86
C ASN A 5 -4.65 -8.82 17.07
N LEU A 6 -5.39 -8.86 18.19
CA LEU A 6 -5.06 -8.11 19.40
C LEU A 6 -3.69 -8.48 19.98
N SER A 7 -3.34 -9.77 19.99
CA SER A 7 -2.04 -10.23 20.48
C SER A 7 -0.89 -9.67 19.63
N LYS A 8 -1.06 -9.62 18.30
CA LYS A 8 -0.08 -9.00 17.39
C LYS A 8 0.07 -7.50 17.64
N ILE A 9 -1.04 -6.78 17.80
CA ILE A 9 -1.03 -5.33 18.10
C ILE A 9 -0.29 -5.06 19.41
N MET A 10 -0.59 -5.85 20.45
CA MET A 10 -0.01 -5.64 21.77
C MET A 10 1.48 -5.98 21.81
N LYS A 11 1.88 -7.06 21.12
CA LYS A 11 3.30 -7.40 20.90
C LYS A 11 4.04 -6.26 20.21
N MET A 12 3.46 -5.71 19.15
CA MET A 12 4.05 -4.58 18.40
C MET A 12 4.19 -3.33 19.27
N ALA A 13 3.20 -2.99 20.09
CA ALA A 13 3.27 -1.87 21.03
C ALA A 13 4.42 -2.04 22.05
N TRP A 14 4.60 -3.26 22.56
CA TRP A 14 5.70 -3.60 23.46
C TRP A 14 7.08 -3.53 22.79
N GLU A 15 7.19 -4.03 21.56
CA GLU A 15 8.42 -3.93 20.78
C GLU A 15 8.79 -2.48 20.50
N MET A 16 7.82 -1.64 20.13
CA MET A 16 8.03 -0.19 20.00
C MET A 16 8.52 0.41 21.31
N LYS A 17 7.87 0.13 22.45
CA LYS A 17 8.28 0.70 23.73
C LYS A 17 9.71 0.32 24.14
N LYS A 18 10.16 -0.89 23.78
CA LYS A 18 11.54 -1.35 24.01
C LYS A 18 12.55 -0.72 23.05
N SER A 19 12.13 -0.29 21.87
CA SER A 19 13.02 0.30 20.87
C SER A 19 13.59 1.64 21.35
N TYR A 20 14.87 1.87 21.06
CA TYR A 20 15.56 3.10 21.45
C TYR A 20 14.92 4.35 20.83
N SER A 21 14.51 4.26 19.56
CA SER A 21 13.87 5.34 18.81
C SER A 21 12.53 5.80 19.38
N CYS A 22 11.84 4.96 20.16
CA CYS A 22 10.56 5.27 20.75
C CYS A 22 10.61 5.35 22.29
N ARG A 23 11.80 5.39 22.90
CA ARG A 23 11.95 5.36 24.37
C ARG A 23 11.20 6.50 25.07
N ALA A 24 11.16 7.68 24.45
CA ALA A 24 10.47 8.87 24.94
C ALA A 24 8.93 8.77 24.88
N LEU A 25 8.37 7.80 24.14
CA LEU A 25 6.92 7.64 24.03
C LEU A 25 6.35 6.90 25.24
N SER A 26 5.14 7.29 25.65
CA SER A 26 4.37 6.50 26.62
C SER A 26 3.88 5.20 25.97
N PHE A 27 3.59 4.19 26.80
CA PHE A 27 3.04 2.93 26.27
C PHE A 27 1.72 3.16 25.53
N ALA A 28 0.87 4.09 26.01
CA ALA A 28 -0.37 4.47 25.34
C ALA A 28 -0.13 5.03 23.92
N GLN A 29 0.93 5.83 23.72
CA GLN A 29 1.31 6.33 22.39
C GLN A 29 1.81 5.20 21.48
N CYS A 30 2.62 4.27 22.00
CA CYS A 30 3.04 3.09 21.25
C CYS A 30 1.85 2.22 20.84
N LEU A 31 0.88 2.03 21.76
CA LEU A 31 -0.33 1.27 21.49
C LEU A 31 -1.19 1.95 20.40
N LYS A 32 -1.36 3.27 20.45
CA LYS A 32 -2.06 4.02 19.41
C LYS A 32 -1.42 3.81 18.03
N ARG A 33 -0.09 3.90 17.94
CA ARG A 33 0.64 3.66 16.68
C ARG A 33 0.49 2.22 16.18
N ALA A 34 0.61 1.23 17.07
CA ALA A 34 0.41 -0.18 16.72
C ALA A 34 -1.02 -0.45 16.19
N TRP A 35 -2.03 0.20 16.79
CA TRP A 35 -3.40 0.15 16.27
C TRP A 35 -3.53 0.76 14.88
N ASP A 36 -2.91 1.91 14.64
CA ASP A 36 -2.97 2.56 13.33
C ASP A 36 -2.27 1.73 12.25
N MET A 37 -1.13 1.10 12.58
CA MET A 37 -0.47 0.13 11.69
C MET A 37 -1.36 -1.07 11.38
N ALA A 38 -2.07 -1.62 12.37
CA ALA A 38 -2.98 -2.74 12.14
C ALA A 38 -4.21 -2.36 11.30
N LYS A 39 -4.72 -1.13 11.46
CA LYS A 39 -5.78 -0.60 10.58
C LYS A 39 -5.29 -0.49 9.14
N THR A 40 -4.08 0.02 8.94
CA THR A 40 -3.46 0.13 7.62
C THR A 40 -3.22 -1.25 7.00
N GLU A 41 -2.68 -2.21 7.76
CA GLU A 41 -2.49 -3.59 7.29
C GLU A 41 -3.82 -4.22 6.86
N TYR A 42 -4.88 -4.04 7.66
CA TYR A 42 -6.22 -4.50 7.31
C TYR A 42 -6.72 -3.83 6.02
N GLN A 43 -6.60 -2.50 5.87
CA GLN A 43 -7.00 -1.81 4.65
C GLN A 43 -6.24 -2.32 3.42
N ASN A 44 -4.91 -2.50 3.53
CA ASN A 44 -4.09 -3.04 2.45
C ASN A 44 -4.45 -4.49 2.08
N SER A 45 -5.06 -5.24 3.00
CA SER A 45 -5.56 -6.60 2.74
C SER A 45 -6.88 -6.62 1.98
N LEU A 46 -7.60 -5.50 1.91
CA LEU A 46 -8.85 -5.36 1.14
C LEU A 46 -8.63 -5.02 -0.33
N VAL A 47 -7.37 -4.78 -0.74
CA VAL A 47 -7.03 -4.54 -2.14
C VAL A 47 -7.37 -5.79 -2.96
N PRO A 48 -8.18 -5.69 -4.04
CA PRO A 48 -8.56 -6.85 -4.84
C PRO A 48 -7.36 -7.56 -5.50
N ASP A 49 -7.43 -8.88 -5.60
CA ASP A 49 -6.40 -9.70 -6.25
C ASP A 49 -6.54 -9.75 -7.78
N LYS A 50 -7.71 -9.36 -8.32
CA LYS A 50 -7.98 -9.30 -9.75
C LYS A 50 -8.07 -7.85 -10.21
N PHE A 51 -7.38 -7.55 -11.30
CA PHE A 51 -7.44 -6.25 -11.92
C PHE A 51 -8.71 -6.08 -12.75
N THR A 52 -9.32 -4.89 -12.62
CA THR A 52 -10.40 -4.39 -13.48
C THR A 52 -10.03 -3.00 -13.94
N ASP A 53 -10.14 -2.71 -15.23
CA ASP A 53 -9.81 -1.39 -15.74
C ASP A 53 -10.70 -0.29 -15.11
N GLY A 54 -10.09 0.83 -14.72
CA GLY A 54 -10.77 1.91 -13.99
C GLY A 54 -10.99 1.64 -12.49
N MET A 55 -10.52 0.51 -11.94
CA MET A 55 -10.68 0.22 -10.51
C MET A 55 -9.94 1.21 -9.62
N THR A 56 -10.41 1.34 -8.38
CA THR A 56 -9.77 2.17 -7.36
C THR A 56 -9.25 1.30 -6.24
N ILE A 57 -8.01 1.54 -5.82
CA ILE A 57 -7.38 0.84 -4.69
C ILE A 57 -6.88 1.82 -3.66
N THR A 58 -6.89 1.37 -2.40
CA THR A 58 -6.37 2.14 -1.26
C THR A 58 -5.21 1.38 -0.64
N VAL A 59 -4.04 2.02 -0.59
CA VAL A 59 -2.83 1.47 0.02
C VAL A 59 -2.23 2.52 0.95
N ASP A 60 -1.95 2.14 2.19
CA ASP A 60 -1.42 3.04 3.24
C ASP A 60 -2.24 4.34 3.39
N GLY A 61 -3.57 4.24 3.25
CA GLY A 61 -4.49 5.38 3.35
C GLY A 61 -4.58 6.25 2.09
N MET A 62 -3.82 5.92 1.04
CA MET A 62 -3.82 6.66 -0.23
C MET A 62 -4.65 5.93 -1.27
N THR A 63 -5.71 6.59 -1.75
CA THR A 63 -6.61 6.05 -2.77
C THR A 63 -6.19 6.51 -4.16
N ARG A 64 -6.11 5.58 -5.11
CA ARG A 64 -5.73 5.83 -6.51
C ARG A 64 -6.59 5.04 -7.47
N THR A 65 -6.91 5.64 -8.60
CA THR A 65 -7.58 4.97 -9.71
C THR A 65 -6.53 4.39 -10.65
N LEU A 66 -6.76 3.17 -11.12
CA LEU A 66 -5.89 2.47 -12.04
C LEU A 66 -6.50 2.47 -13.43
N SER A 67 -5.68 2.69 -14.45
CA SER A 67 -6.11 2.57 -15.85
C SER A 67 -5.10 1.78 -16.68
N ARG A 68 -5.60 0.86 -17.49
CA ARG A 68 -4.79 0.04 -18.40
C ARG A 68 -4.67 0.74 -19.75
N TRP A 69 -3.48 0.67 -20.32
CA TRP A 69 -3.18 1.19 -21.64
C TRP A 69 -2.39 0.15 -22.43
N THR A 70 -2.95 -0.23 -23.58
CA THR A 70 -2.39 -1.27 -24.45
C THR A 70 -2.29 -0.74 -25.88
N LYS A 71 -1.08 -0.42 -26.33
CA LYS A 71 -0.80 0.02 -27.71
C LYS A 71 0.68 -0.15 -28.04
N GLY A 72 1.00 -0.37 -29.32
CA GLY A 72 2.38 -0.33 -29.81
C GLY A 72 3.31 -1.34 -29.15
N GLY A 73 2.78 -2.52 -28.80
CA GLY A 73 3.56 -3.57 -28.13
C GLY A 73 3.72 -3.39 -26.62
N TYR A 74 3.13 -2.36 -26.00
CA TYR A 74 3.15 -2.16 -24.56
C TYR A 74 1.83 -2.56 -23.90
N ASP A 75 1.92 -2.89 -22.62
CA ASP A 75 0.77 -3.16 -21.74
C ASP A 75 1.08 -2.59 -20.36
N ARG A 76 0.41 -1.49 -19.99
CA ARG A 76 0.75 -0.67 -18.83
C ARG A 76 -0.47 -0.40 -17.97
N ILE A 77 -0.27 -0.38 -16.66
CA ILE A 77 -1.26 0.09 -15.69
C ILE A 77 -0.74 1.36 -15.05
N TYR A 78 -1.44 2.46 -15.32
CA TYR A 78 -1.15 3.77 -14.75
C TYR A 78 -1.74 3.88 -13.35
N ILE A 79 -0.96 4.45 -12.45
CA ILE A 79 -1.38 4.78 -11.08
C ILE A 79 -1.77 6.27 -11.08
N ASN A 80 -3.05 6.55 -11.23
CA ASN A 80 -3.54 7.92 -11.37
C ASN A 80 -3.60 8.60 -9.99
N GLY A 81 -2.62 9.46 -9.74
CA GLY A 81 -2.47 10.28 -8.53
C GLY A 81 -3.24 11.60 -8.57
N GLY A 82 -3.13 12.37 -7.49
CA GLY A 82 -3.77 13.68 -7.35
C GLY A 82 -3.17 14.80 -8.21
N SER A 83 -2.19 14.47 -9.06
CA SER A 83 -1.57 15.41 -10.00
C SER A 83 -1.82 14.97 -11.45
N ARG A 84 -1.81 15.92 -12.39
CA ARG A 84 -1.95 15.66 -13.83
C ARG A 84 -0.94 14.63 -14.38
N ARG A 85 0.19 14.42 -13.69
CA ARG A 85 1.25 13.50 -14.11
C ARG A 85 1.10 12.07 -13.55
N GLY A 86 0.22 11.87 -12.57
CA GLY A 86 0.05 10.60 -11.85
C GLY A 86 1.25 10.21 -10.98
N ASP A 87 1.16 9.03 -10.35
CA ASP A 87 2.20 8.49 -9.46
C ASP A 87 3.19 7.58 -10.20
N GLY A 88 2.89 7.22 -11.46
CA GLY A 88 3.71 6.34 -12.28
C GLY A 88 2.88 5.29 -13.01
N PHE A 89 3.54 4.23 -13.45
CA PHE A 89 2.89 3.07 -14.04
C PHE A 89 3.65 1.77 -13.80
N VAL A 90 2.96 0.65 -13.94
CA VAL A 90 3.53 -0.69 -13.99
C VAL A 90 3.44 -1.19 -15.42
N ASP A 91 4.54 -1.66 -15.98
CA ASP A 91 4.55 -2.34 -17.27
C ASP A 91 4.41 -3.85 -17.05
N LEU A 92 3.31 -4.42 -17.54
CA LEU A 92 2.93 -5.81 -17.30
C LEU A 92 3.83 -6.79 -18.06
N LYS A 93 4.35 -6.41 -19.23
CA LYS A 93 5.22 -7.27 -20.04
C LYS A 93 6.60 -7.41 -19.42
N SER A 94 7.18 -6.27 -19.02
CA SER A 94 8.52 -6.25 -18.41
C SER A 94 8.51 -6.54 -16.91
N ARG A 95 7.32 -6.57 -16.28
CA ARG A 95 7.14 -6.77 -14.83
C ARG A 95 7.89 -5.72 -13.99
N ARG A 96 8.01 -4.49 -14.52
CA ARG A 96 8.73 -3.38 -13.89
C ARG A 96 7.80 -2.23 -13.55
N MET A 97 8.09 -1.56 -12.43
CA MET A 97 7.41 -0.33 -12.02
C MET A 97 8.24 0.89 -12.39
N PHE A 98 7.56 1.94 -12.85
CA PHE A 98 8.14 3.23 -13.22
C PHE A 98 7.41 4.32 -12.44
N LEU A 99 7.92 4.61 -11.25
CA LEU A 99 7.32 5.54 -10.30
C LEU A 99 7.91 6.94 -10.46
N ARG A 100 7.10 7.96 -10.18
CA ARG A 100 7.53 9.38 -10.24
C ARG A 100 8.04 9.92 -8.89
N GLY A 101 8.24 9.04 -7.91
CA GLY A 101 8.73 9.37 -6.59
C GLY A 101 9.11 8.12 -5.82
N GLU A 102 9.63 8.32 -4.61
CA GLU A 102 10.10 7.27 -3.70
C GLU A 102 9.18 7.10 -2.49
N LEU A 103 7.92 7.55 -2.61
CA LEU A 103 6.97 7.43 -1.51
C LEU A 103 6.59 5.97 -1.32
N THR A 104 6.65 5.50 -0.07
CA THR A 104 6.47 4.08 0.27
C THR A 104 5.13 3.52 -0.21
N TYR A 105 4.05 4.32 -0.17
CA TYR A 105 2.74 3.87 -0.65
C TYR A 105 2.73 3.63 -2.17
N GLN A 106 3.51 4.38 -2.96
CA GLN A 106 3.58 4.22 -4.41
C GLN A 106 4.24 2.88 -4.76
N ILE A 107 5.32 2.54 -4.06
CA ILE A 107 6.02 1.26 -4.20
C ILE A 107 5.08 0.10 -3.84
N LYS A 108 4.48 0.13 -2.65
CA LYS A 108 3.54 -0.92 -2.22
C LYS A 108 2.35 -1.07 -3.16
N MET A 109 1.87 0.03 -3.72
CA MET A 109 0.78 0.01 -4.70
C MET A 109 1.21 -0.66 -6.01
N ALA A 110 2.39 -0.34 -6.52
CA ALA A 110 2.95 -1.01 -7.69
C ALA A 110 3.22 -2.50 -7.45
N GLU A 111 3.71 -2.88 -6.27
CA GLU A 111 3.88 -4.28 -5.86
C GLU A 111 2.53 -5.02 -5.84
N LYS A 112 1.49 -4.40 -5.28
CA LYS A 112 0.13 -4.96 -5.30
C LYS A 112 -0.38 -5.15 -6.72
N ILE A 113 -0.18 -4.17 -7.61
CA ILE A 113 -0.53 -4.31 -9.03
C ILE A 113 0.25 -5.47 -9.65
N LEU A 114 1.56 -5.57 -9.44
CA LEU A 114 2.35 -6.69 -9.96
C LEU A 114 1.89 -8.06 -9.41
N ALA A 115 1.27 -8.12 -8.24
CA ALA A 115 0.72 -9.36 -7.69
C ALA A 115 -0.69 -9.70 -8.21
N MET A 116 -1.37 -8.77 -8.89
CA MET A 116 -2.72 -8.99 -9.41
C MET A 116 -2.76 -9.98 -10.57
N THR A 117 -3.94 -10.56 -10.77
CA THR A 117 -4.32 -11.33 -11.95
C THR A 117 -4.93 -10.42 -13.02
N PHE A 118 -4.61 -10.67 -14.31
CA PHE A 118 -4.87 -9.77 -15.45
C PHE A 118 -5.49 -10.46 -16.65
#